data_AF-A0A800G8S1-F1
#
_entry.id   AF-A0A800G8S1-F1
#
_cell.length_a   1.000
_cell.length_b   1.000
_cell.length_c   1.000
_cell.angle_alpha   90.00
_cell.angle_beta   90.00
_cell.angle_gamma   90.00
#
_symmetry.space_group_name_H-M   'P 1'
#
loop_
_entity.id
_entity.type
_entity.pdbx_description
1 polymer ?
#
loop_
_entity_poly.entity_id
_entity_poly.type
_entity_poly.pdbx_seq_one_letter_code
_entity_poly.pdbx_strand_id
1 'polypeptide(L)'
;MNGSLQYSALTRLLTLNNQVHDLENQMLSVSVPAIPVGQVISEQMFAGSRIAEIQNEIDQAVRASLATCWLGNADADDEEYEL
;
A
#
# COMPACT_ATOMS: atom_id res chain seq x y z
N MET A 1 0.52 3.28 24.86
CA MET A 1 0.89 3.50 23.44
C MET A 1 2.14 4.38 23.36
N ASN A 2 3.23 3.99 24.03
CA ASN A 2 4.46 4.78 24.09
C ASN A 2 5.69 3.90 23.81
N GLY A 3 5.52 2.84 23.01
CA GLY A 3 6.63 2.03 22.51
C GLY A 3 7.19 2.69 21.26
N SER A 4 8.45 3.11 21.30
CA SER A 4 9.14 3.53 20.09
C SER A 4 9.28 2.33 19.16
N LEU A 5 8.70 2.41 17.96
CA LEU A 5 8.88 1.39 16.92
C LEU A 5 10.38 1.11 16.71
N GLN A 6 10.74 -0.16 16.64
CA GLN A 6 12.12 -0.57 16.34
C GLN A 6 12.60 0.04 15.02
N TYR A 7 13.91 0.33 14.93
CA TYR A 7 14.50 0.95 13.74
C TYR A 7 14.29 0.12 12.45
N SER A 8 14.28 -1.20 12.57
CA SER A 8 13.95 -2.15 11.49
C SER A 8 12.52 -1.94 10.97
N ALA A 9 11.55 -1.79 11.87
CA ALA A 9 10.15 -1.51 11.56
C ALA A 9 10.01 -0.13 10.90
N LEU A 10 10.68 0.90 11.41
CA LEU A 10 10.69 2.24 10.82
C LEU A 10 11.25 2.24 9.38
N THR A 11 12.38 1.55 9.17
CA THR A 11 12.99 1.44 7.83
C THR A 11 12.05 0.73 6.84
N ARG A 12 11.38 -0.33 7.31
CA ARG A 12 10.39 -1.06 6.50
C ARG A 12 9.17 -0.20 6.18
N LEU A 13 8.67 0.59 7.14
CA LEU A 13 7.57 1.53 6.92
C LEU A 13 7.94 2.61 5.91
N LEU A 14 9.14 3.19 5.98
CA LEU A 14 9.61 4.17 4.99
C LEU A 14 9.65 3.56 3.59
N THR A 15 10.13 2.33 3.46
CA THR A 15 10.17 1.61 2.18
C THR A 15 8.77 1.43 1.59
N LEU A 16 7.82 0.96 2.42
CA LEU A 16 6.43 0.75 2.00
C LEU A 16 5.72 2.07 1.63
N ASN A 17 5.98 3.14 2.37
CA ASN A 17 5.40 4.47 2.06
C ASN A 17 5.92 5.02 0.73
N ASN A 18 7.22 4.89 0.46
CA ASN A 18 7.79 5.30 -0.82
C ASN A 18 7.17 4.49 -1.97
N GLN A 19 6.96 3.18 -1.78
CA GLN A 19 6.30 2.34 -2.77
C GLN A 19 4.86 2.80 -3.05
N VAL A 20 4.07 3.12 -2.02
CA VAL A 20 2.71 3.66 -2.19
C VAL A 20 2.75 4.97 -2.96
N HIS A 21 3.65 5.88 -2.61
CA HIS A 21 3.78 7.17 -3.29
C HIS A 21 4.13 7.02 -4.78
N ASP A 22 5.05 6.10 -5.11
CA ASP A 22 5.41 5.81 -6.50
C ASP A 22 4.25 5.20 -7.28
N LEU A 23 3.44 4.34 -6.64
CA LEU A 23 2.24 3.75 -7.24
C LEU A 23 1.14 4.80 -7.48
N GLU A 24 0.94 5.73 -6.55
CA GLU A 24 0.03 6.87 -6.73
C GLU A 24 0.43 7.72 -7.93
N ASN A 25 1.72 8.05 -8.06
CA ASN A 25 2.26 8.77 -9.20
C ASN A 25 2.08 8.00 -10.52
N GLN A 26 2.29 6.69 -10.51
CA GLN A 26 2.01 5.83 -11.67
C GLN A 26 0.52 5.83 -12.03
N MET A 27 -0.39 5.76 -11.05
CA MET A 27 -1.83 5.78 -11.29
C MET A 27 -2.26 7.07 -12.00
N LEU A 28 -1.72 8.22 -11.60
CA LEU A 28 -1.98 9.52 -12.24
C LEU A 28 -1.52 9.58 -13.69
N SER A 29 -0.54 8.75 -14.08
CA SER A 29 -0.07 8.64 -15.46
C SER A 29 -0.88 7.70 -16.35
N VAL A 30 -1.79 6.88 -15.77
CA VAL A 30 -2.61 5.95 -16.54
C VAL A 30 -3.71 6.72 -17.28
N SER A 31 -3.71 6.58 -18.62
CA SER A 31 -4.76 7.15 -19.45
C SER A 31 -6.09 6.43 -19.22
N VAL A 32 -7.12 7.18 -18.83
CA VAL A 32 -8.49 6.68 -18.73
C VAL A 32 -9.16 6.83 -20.10
N PRO A 33 -9.76 5.78 -20.66
CA PRO A 33 -10.52 5.91 -21.90
C PRO A 33 -11.62 6.96 -21.78
N ALA A 34 -11.58 7.97 -22.64
CA ALA A 34 -12.67 8.95 -22.76
C ALA A 34 -13.80 8.32 -23.58
N ILE A 35 -14.77 7.72 -22.89
CA ILE A 35 -15.87 7.01 -23.56
C ILE A 35 -17.03 8.01 -23.76
N PRO A 36 -17.55 8.16 -24.98
CA PRO A 36 -18.72 9.00 -25.21
C PRO A 36 -19.91 8.46 -24.41
N VAL A 37 -20.59 9.36 -23.70
CA VAL A 37 -21.76 9.08 -22.86
C VAL A 37 -22.77 8.26 -23.66
N GLY A 38 -23.02 7.02 -23.25
CA GLY A 38 -24.01 6.13 -23.87
C GLY A 38 -23.47 4.85 -24.51
N GLN A 39 -22.15 4.64 -24.61
CA GLN A 39 -21.58 3.35 -25.01
C GLN A 39 -21.21 2.47 -23.81
N VAL A 40 -21.66 1.21 -23.83
CA VAL A 40 -21.35 0.21 -22.80
C VAL A 40 -19.97 -0.36 -23.04
N ILE A 41 -19.10 -0.21 -22.03
CA ILE A 41 -17.70 -0.63 -22.00
C ILE A 41 -17.61 -2.10 -21.59
N SER A 42 -18.31 -2.99 -22.28
CA SER A 42 -18.31 -4.42 -21.90
C SER A 42 -17.01 -5.12 -22.27
N GLU A 43 -16.29 -4.69 -23.32
CA GLU A 43 -15.07 -5.37 -23.80
C GLU A 43 -13.78 -4.90 -23.13
N GLN A 44 -13.72 -3.65 -22.65
CA GLN A 44 -12.55 -3.09 -21.96
C GLN A 44 -12.46 -3.44 -20.47
N MET A 45 -13.56 -3.94 -19.87
CA MET A 45 -13.55 -4.46 -18.49
C MET A 45 -12.88 -5.84 -18.36
N PHE A 46 -12.67 -6.58 -19.47
CA PHE A 46 -12.10 -7.94 -19.44
C PHE A 46 -10.58 -8.01 -19.58
N ALA A 47 -9.93 -6.96 -20.08
CA ALA A 47 -8.47 -6.84 -19.99
C ALA A 47 -8.15 -6.16 -18.66
N GLY A 48 -7.32 -6.80 -17.82
CA GLY A 48 -6.97 -6.29 -16.48
C GLY A 48 -6.74 -4.78 -16.47
N SER A 49 -7.55 -4.06 -15.70
CA SER A 49 -7.42 -2.61 -15.60
C SER A 49 -6.12 -2.30 -14.87
N ARG A 50 -5.17 -1.65 -15.55
CA ARG A 50 -3.92 -1.19 -14.94
C ARG A 50 -4.16 -0.35 -13.68
N ILE A 51 -5.25 0.41 -13.64
CA ILE A 51 -5.66 1.17 -12.45
C ILE A 51 -6.03 0.21 -11.32
N ALA A 52 -6.78 -0.85 -11.59
CA ALA A 52 -7.15 -1.84 -10.59
C ALA A 52 -5.95 -2.63 -10.05
N GLU A 53 -4.96 -2.94 -10.91
CA GLU A 53 -3.69 -3.54 -10.49
C GLU A 53 -2.94 -2.62 -9.51
N ILE A 54 -2.76 -1.35 -9.87
CA ILE A 54 -2.07 -0.37 -9.02
C ILE A 54 -2.82 -0.18 -7.69
N GLN A 55 -4.15 -0.13 -7.72
CA GLN A 55 -4.98 -0.04 -6.50
C GLN A 55 -4.77 -1.25 -5.58
N ASN A 56 -4.67 -2.45 -6.14
CA ASN A 56 -4.40 -3.66 -5.35
C ASN A 56 -3.00 -3.66 -4.73
N GLU A 57 -1.98 -3.19 -5.46
CA GLU A 57 -0.62 -3.05 -4.93
C GLU A 57 -0.55 -2.02 -3.79
N ILE A 58 -1.29 -0.90 -3.89
CA ILE A 58 -1.42 0.08 -2.82
C ILE A 58 -2.08 -0.56 -1.58
N ASP A 59 -3.20 -1.27 -1.74
CA ASP A 59 -3.87 -1.94 -0.62
C ASP A 59 -2.94 -2.94 0.08
N GLN A 60 -2.19 -3.72 -0.70
CA GLN A 60 -1.20 -4.66 -0.17
C GLN A 60 -0.10 -3.94 0.63
N ALA A 61 0.45 -2.84 0.11
CA ALA A 61 1.50 -2.07 0.78
C ALA A 61 0.99 -1.39 2.07
N VAL A 62 -0.25 -0.89 2.07
CA VAL A 62 -0.90 -0.33 3.26
C VAL A 62 -1.11 -1.40 4.33
N ARG A 63 -1.62 -2.58 3.95
CA ARG A 63 -1.77 -3.72 4.89
C ARG A 63 -0.43 -4.16 5.46
N ALA A 64 0.60 -4.25 4.62
CA ALA A 64 1.95 -4.58 5.07
C ALA A 64 2.51 -3.52 6.04
N SER A 65 2.18 -2.24 5.83
CA SER A 65 2.59 -1.16 6.73
C SER A 65 1.90 -1.28 8.08
N LEU A 66 0.58 -1.51 8.10
CA LEU A 66 -0.16 -1.73 9.34
C LEU A 66 0.33 -2.96 10.10
N ALA A 67 0.61 -4.07 9.41
CA ALA A 67 1.19 -5.27 10.01
C ALA A 67 2.59 -4.98 10.59
N THR A 68 3.41 -4.19 9.89
CA THR A 68 4.73 -3.76 10.39
C THR A 68 4.60 -2.89 11.65
N CYS A 69 3.64 -1.97 11.70
CA CYS A 69 3.38 -1.19 12.92
C CYS A 69 2.93 -2.08 14.08
N TRP A 70 2.06 -3.06 13.81
CA TRP A 70 1.54 -3.93 14.87
C TRP A 70 2.62 -4.86 15.43
N LEU A 71 3.38 -5.52 14.57
CA LEU A 71 4.46 -6.43 14.98
C LEU A 71 5.64 -5.66 15.59
N GLY A 72 6.03 -4.54 15.00
CA GLY A 72 7.12 -3.71 15.52
C GLY A 72 6.80 -3.01 16.84
N ASN A 73 5.52 -2.92 17.22
CA ASN A 73 5.11 -2.51 18.56
C ASN A 73 5.07 -3.69 19.54
N ALA A 74 4.74 -4.91 19.08
CA ALA A 74 4.74 -6.11 19.91
C ALA A 74 6.16 -6.54 20.32
N ASP A 75 7.12 -6.48 19.40
CA ASP A 75 8.53 -6.80 19.70
C ASP A 75 9.18 -5.76 20.64
N ALA A 76 8.65 -4.54 20.72
CA ALA A 76 9.09 -3.54 21.70
C ALA A 76 8.55 -3.81 23.12
N ASP A 77 7.42 -4.52 23.24
CA ASP A 77 6.82 -4.91 24.51
C ASP A 77 7.46 -6.20 25.08
N ASP A 78 7.98 -7.10 24.22
CA ASP A 78 8.68 -8.34 24.64
C ASP A 78 10.09 -8.08 25.21
N GLU A 79 10.75 -6.98 24.82
CA GLU A 79 12.04 -6.56 25.38
C GLU A 79 11.93 -5.96 26.81
N GLU A 80 10.72 -5.73 27.34
CA GLU A 80 10.51 -5.19 28.71
C GLU A 80 10.52 -6.28 29.80
N TYR A 81 10.47 -7.58 29.43
CA TYR A 81 10.36 -8.70 30.39
C TYR A 81 11.58 -9.64 30.44
N GLU A 82 12.75 -9.21 29.96
CA GLU A 82 14.04 -9.90 30.19
C GLU A 82 14.88 -9.18 31.27
N LEU A 83 14.46 -9.23 32.54
CA LEU A 83 15.28 -8.84 33.71
C LEU A 83 15.13 -9.83 34.88
#